data_AF-A0A3A0FKE8-F1
#
_entry.id   AF-A0A3A0FKE8-F1
#
_cell.length_a   1.000
_cell.length_b   1.000
_cell.length_c   1.000
_cell.angle_alpha   90.00
_cell.angle_beta   90.00
_cell.angle_gamma   90.00
#
_symmetry.space_group_name_H-M   'P 1'
#
loop_
_entity.id
_entity.type
_entity.pdbx_description
1 polymer ?
#
loop_
_entity_poly.entity_id
_entity_poly.type
_entity_poly.pdbx_seq_one_letter_code
_entity_poly.pdbx_strand_id
1 'polypeptide(L)'
;MVGNKVTNIRRRNTGAEGPLLPFAENQIEPPSPIDIVRQKIADLNLAWHLVDIDGPAPVYLERGINDLVCRSFGPRALTLEQASSYLSRSEKLSAQLNLSPNVAAVLCAREEDHQKLLEFLNPQWEPYLQAGLRLPGLLEAGKVLLAALEQCQPIADFHDLDCDGKMCGAQFQIVAEAFGSAQVMEREWDRQTQHHGIQPGWVDEAIANGIRLVLVGDMGTGNATQIKRLMDAGIAVIVTDHHEVSSDQISSPT
;
A
#
# COMPACT_ATOMS: atom_id res chain seq x y z
N MET A 1 44.96 32.03 36.62
CA MET A 1 45.99 31.04 37.01
C MET A 1 45.65 29.75 36.28
N VAL A 2 46.17 29.54 35.07
CA VAL A 2 47.52 28.98 34.80
C VAL A 2 47.72 27.67 35.54
N GLY A 3 47.66 26.59 34.76
CA GLY A 3 48.18 25.27 35.08
C GLY A 3 48.83 24.70 33.82
N ASN A 4 49.85 25.39 33.33
CA ASN A 4 50.76 24.91 32.28
C ASN A 4 51.56 23.70 32.77
N LYS A 5 51.74 22.70 31.89
CA LYS A 5 53.04 22.03 31.75
C LYS A 5 53.39 21.89 30.28
N VAL A 6 54.18 22.85 29.82
CA VAL A 6 55.04 22.77 28.64
C VAL A 6 56.37 22.17 29.09
N THR A 7 56.90 21.21 28.34
CA THR A 7 58.33 20.87 28.26
C THR A 7 58.59 20.36 26.84
N ASN A 8 58.92 21.22 25.89
CA ASN A 8 60.25 21.69 25.44
C ASN A 8 61.13 20.68 24.67
N ILE A 9 61.20 20.91 23.35
CA ILE A 9 62.38 21.12 22.46
C ILE A 9 63.47 20.04 22.42
N ARG A 10 63.73 19.48 21.21
CA ARG A 10 64.99 19.69 20.44
C ARG A 10 65.02 18.90 19.12
N ARG A 11 65.25 19.62 18.03
CA ARG A 11 65.76 19.07 16.76
C ARG A 11 67.12 18.41 17.01
N ARG A 12 67.32 17.21 16.45
CA ARG A 12 68.65 16.73 16.06
C ARG A 12 68.59 16.34 14.59
N ASN A 13 69.38 17.08 13.81
CA ASN A 13 69.73 16.77 12.44
C ASN A 13 71.03 15.95 12.52
N THR A 14 71.00 14.72 12.03
CA THR A 14 72.16 13.88 11.72
C THR A 14 71.73 13.11 10.48
N GLY A 15 72.08 13.53 9.27
CA GLY A 15 73.46 13.50 8.80
C GLY A 15 73.86 12.07 8.47
N ALA A 16 73.23 11.47 7.46
CA ALA A 16 73.69 10.26 6.78
C ALA A 16 73.10 10.25 5.35
N GLU A 17 73.87 10.78 4.41
CA GLU A 17 73.63 10.57 2.98
C GLU A 17 73.97 9.12 2.65
N GLY A 18 72.93 8.32 2.38
CA GLY A 18 73.05 7.01 1.73
C GLY A 18 72.50 7.09 0.31
N PRO A 19 73.01 6.30 -0.65
CA PRO A 19 72.61 6.40 -2.04
C PRO A 19 71.13 6.05 -2.20
N LEU A 20 70.40 6.90 -2.94
CA LEU A 20 69.05 6.60 -3.41
C LEU A 20 69.10 5.34 -4.28
N LEU A 21 68.55 4.24 -3.78
CA LEU A 21 68.26 3.07 -4.61
C LEU A 21 67.07 3.41 -5.53
N PRO A 22 67.07 2.94 -6.80
CA PRO A 22 65.99 3.22 -7.72
C PRO A 22 64.72 2.55 -7.22
N PHE A 23 63.65 3.33 -7.02
CA PHE A 23 62.31 2.79 -6.87
C PHE A 23 61.93 2.11 -8.19
N ALA A 24 61.86 0.78 -8.18
CA ALA A 24 61.12 0.05 -9.20
C ALA A 24 59.63 0.33 -8.94
N GLU A 25 59.01 1.12 -9.81
CA GLU A 25 57.55 1.24 -9.88
C GLU A 25 56.96 -0.09 -10.33
N ASN A 26 56.77 -1.03 -9.40
CA ASN A 26 55.75 -2.04 -9.56
C ASN A 26 54.41 -1.37 -9.24
N GLN A 27 53.74 -0.86 -10.28
CA GLN A 27 52.34 -0.45 -10.20
C GLN A 27 51.50 -1.71 -9.97
N ILE A 28 51.32 -2.07 -8.70
CA ILE A 28 50.24 -2.99 -8.31
C ILE A 28 48.98 -2.13 -8.28
N GLU A 29 48.13 -2.29 -9.29
CA GLU A 29 46.80 -1.67 -9.26
C GLU A 29 46.09 -2.09 -7.96
N PRO A 30 45.43 -1.15 -7.26
CA PRO A 30 44.67 -1.50 -6.08
C PRO A 30 43.59 -2.52 -6.48
N PRO A 31 43.40 -3.60 -5.70
CA PRO A 31 42.45 -4.63 -6.04
C PRO A 31 41.07 -4.01 -6.23
N SER A 32 40.35 -4.48 -7.25
CA SER A 32 38.99 -4.00 -7.47
C SER A 32 38.14 -4.27 -6.23
N PRO A 33 37.09 -3.47 -5.95
CA PRO A 33 36.19 -3.74 -4.83
C PRO A 33 35.66 -5.19 -4.82
N ILE A 34 35.52 -5.81 -5.99
CA ILE A 34 35.15 -7.23 -6.15
C ILE A 34 36.25 -8.19 -5.67
N ASP A 35 37.52 -7.88 -5.90
CA ASP A 35 38.64 -8.75 -5.54
C ASP A 35 38.94 -8.70 -4.03
N ILE A 36 38.74 -7.55 -3.39
CA ILE A 36 38.82 -7.40 -1.93
C ILE A 36 37.75 -8.25 -1.24
N VAL A 37 36.52 -8.25 -1.79
CA VAL A 37 35.40 -9.04 -1.28
C VAL A 37 35.66 -10.54 -1.46
N ARG A 38 36.17 -10.97 -2.63
CA ARG A 38 36.53 -12.38 -2.89
C ARG A 38 37.63 -12.90 -1.96
N GLN A 39 38.65 -12.10 -1.68
CA GLN A 39 39.73 -12.48 -0.77
C GLN A 39 39.22 -12.67 0.67
N LYS A 40 38.39 -11.74 1.16
CA LYS A 40 37.78 -11.85 2.50
C LYS A 40 36.83 -13.05 2.63
N ILE A 41 36.17 -13.46 1.54
CA ILE A 41 35.32 -14.66 1.49
C ILE A 41 36.17 -15.95 1.55
N ALA A 42 37.32 -15.98 0.88
CA ALA A 42 38.22 -17.14 0.89
C ALA A 42 38.85 -17.37 2.28
N ASP A 43 39.14 -16.30 3.01
CA ASP A 43 39.82 -16.37 4.32
C ASP A 43 38.91 -16.84 5.48
N LEU A 44 37.57 -16.87 5.30
CA LEU A 44 36.64 -17.04 6.42
C LEU A 44 36.16 -18.47 6.70
N ASN A 45 36.50 -19.47 5.87
CA ASN A 45 36.28 -20.91 6.05
C ASN A 45 35.13 -21.36 6.99
N LEU A 46 33.92 -20.82 6.85
CA LEU A 46 32.80 -21.11 7.74
C LEU A 46 31.45 -21.14 7.00
N ALA A 47 30.65 -22.12 7.43
CA ALA A 47 29.27 -22.35 7.03
C ALA A 47 28.35 -21.38 7.79
N TRP A 48 27.46 -20.72 7.04
CA TRP A 48 26.43 -19.78 7.50
C TRP A 48 26.97 -18.48 8.11
N HIS A 49 26.81 -17.37 7.38
CA HIS A 49 27.00 -16.03 7.93
C HIS A 49 25.85 -15.12 7.54
N LEU A 50 25.22 -14.54 8.56
CA LEU A 50 24.51 -13.28 8.43
C LEU A 50 25.56 -12.25 8.01
N VAL A 51 25.56 -11.86 6.74
CA VAL A 51 26.42 -10.76 6.28
C VAL A 51 25.63 -9.49 6.54
N ASP A 52 25.93 -8.82 7.64
CA ASP A 52 25.57 -7.42 7.81
C ASP A 52 26.43 -6.66 6.80
N ILE A 53 25.86 -6.37 5.64
CA ILE A 53 26.54 -5.53 4.65
C ILE A 53 26.48 -4.14 5.27
N ASP A 54 27.61 -3.62 5.76
CA ASP A 54 27.74 -2.24 6.27
C ASP A 54 27.23 -1.28 5.18
N GLY A 55 25.96 -0.96 5.31
CA GLY A 55 25.14 -0.53 4.20
C GLY A 55 23.73 -0.31 4.74
N PRO A 56 23.06 0.75 4.31
CA PRO A 56 21.85 1.23 4.95
C PRO A 56 20.73 0.14 5.00
N ALA A 57 20.62 -0.77 4.03
CA ALA A 57 19.53 -1.75 3.94
C ALA A 57 20.01 -3.21 4.15
N PRO A 58 19.38 -4.01 5.04
CA PRO A 58 19.77 -5.40 5.25
C PRO A 58 19.35 -6.23 4.04
N VAL A 59 20.35 -6.66 3.27
CA VAL A 59 20.22 -7.70 2.27
C VAL A 59 20.96 -8.92 2.80
N TYR A 60 20.23 -10.01 3.02
CA TYR A 60 20.82 -11.22 3.59
C TYR A 60 21.36 -12.12 2.49
N LEU A 61 22.59 -12.61 2.66
CA LEU A 61 23.18 -13.60 1.76
C LEU A 61 22.98 -15.02 2.33
N GLU A 62 22.24 -15.85 1.61
CA GLU A 62 22.07 -17.27 1.89
C GLU A 62 22.83 -18.09 0.85
N ARG A 63 23.57 -19.12 1.29
CA ARG A 63 24.31 -19.99 0.37
C ARG A 63 23.36 -21.07 -0.15
N GLY A 64 22.85 -20.91 -1.37
CA GLY A 64 22.17 -21.98 -2.09
C GLY A 64 23.18 -23.06 -2.53
N ILE A 65 22.70 -24.28 -2.77
CA ILE A 65 23.53 -25.44 -3.16
C ILE A 65 24.38 -25.17 -4.42
N ASN A 66 23.99 -24.20 -5.27
CA ASN A 66 24.73 -23.80 -6.47
C ASN A 66 24.96 -22.29 -6.65
N ASP A 67 24.40 -21.39 -5.81
CA ASP A 67 24.49 -19.93 -6.01
C ASP A 67 24.36 -19.13 -4.69
N LEU A 68 24.91 -17.90 -4.67
CA LEU A 68 24.70 -16.91 -3.60
C LEU A 68 23.29 -16.29 -3.77
N VAL A 69 22.42 -16.43 -2.78
CA VAL A 69 21.05 -15.90 -2.80
C VAL A 69 20.95 -14.67 -1.92
N CYS A 70 20.56 -13.53 -2.49
CA CYS A 70 20.21 -12.35 -1.70
C CYS A 70 18.73 -12.38 -1.34
N ARG A 71 18.36 -12.13 -0.08
CA ARG A 71 16.96 -11.92 0.32
C ARG A 71 16.71 -10.45 0.64
N SER A 72 15.64 -9.90 0.08
CA SER A 72 15.04 -8.64 0.52
C SER A 72 14.11 -8.87 1.72
N PHE A 73 13.44 -7.82 2.22
CA PHE A 73 12.40 -7.93 3.25
C PHE A 73 11.14 -8.75 2.83
N GLY A 74 11.21 -9.53 1.74
CA GLY A 74 10.13 -10.38 1.23
C GLY A 74 10.59 -11.82 0.95
N PRO A 75 9.67 -12.72 0.54
CA PRO A 75 9.97 -14.14 0.35
C PRO A 75 10.82 -14.45 -0.90
N ARG A 76 11.24 -13.43 -1.66
CA ARG A 76 11.93 -13.60 -2.95
C ARG A 76 13.44 -13.75 -2.76
N ALA A 77 13.97 -14.85 -3.26
CA ALA A 77 15.39 -15.02 -3.56
C ALA A 77 15.77 -14.13 -4.75
N LEU A 78 16.82 -13.33 -4.60
CA LEU A 78 17.37 -12.44 -5.63
C LEU A 78 18.71 -12.99 -6.11
N THR A 79 18.96 -12.87 -7.42
CA THR A 79 20.31 -12.99 -7.97
C THR A 79 21.19 -11.82 -7.48
N LEU A 80 22.51 -11.95 -7.62
CA LEU A 80 23.45 -10.87 -7.27
C LEU A 80 23.14 -9.56 -8.02
N GLU A 81 22.81 -9.65 -9.31
CA GLU A 81 22.44 -8.49 -10.13
C GLU A 81 21.15 -7.81 -9.60
N GLN A 82 20.14 -8.61 -9.26
CA GLN A 82 18.89 -8.12 -8.70
C GLN A 82 19.10 -7.48 -7.32
N ALA A 83 20.00 -8.03 -6.51
CA ALA A 83 20.36 -7.48 -5.21
C ALA A 83 21.09 -6.14 -5.30
N SER A 84 22.07 -6.02 -6.19
CA SER A 84 22.77 -4.76 -6.45
C SER A 84 21.80 -3.69 -6.98
N SER A 85 20.89 -4.06 -7.87
CA SER A 85 19.82 -3.17 -8.35
C SER A 85 18.91 -2.73 -7.21
N TYR A 86 18.49 -3.65 -6.34
CA TYR A 86 17.65 -3.36 -5.17
C TYR A 86 18.33 -2.40 -4.18
N LEU A 87 19.59 -2.66 -3.80
CA LEU A 87 20.35 -1.79 -2.89
C LEU A 87 20.49 -0.38 -3.47
N SER A 88 20.86 -0.26 -4.75
CA SER A 88 20.97 1.04 -5.41
C SER A 88 19.64 1.81 -5.42
N ARG A 89 18.51 1.12 -5.65
CA ARG A 89 17.18 1.73 -5.58
C ARG A 89 16.83 2.18 -4.17
N SER A 90 17.10 1.35 -3.16
CA SER A 90 16.86 1.66 -1.75
C SER A 90 17.66 2.87 -1.27
N GLU A 91 18.94 2.96 -1.63
CA GLU A 91 19.80 4.12 -1.30
C GLU A 91 19.30 5.41 -1.96
N LYS A 92 18.95 5.35 -3.25
CA LYS A 92 18.36 6.49 -3.98
C LYS A 92 17.08 6.96 -3.31
N LEU A 93 16.18 6.04 -2.98
CA LEU A 93 14.90 6.36 -2.34
C LEU A 93 15.10 6.94 -0.93
N SER A 94 16.00 6.36 -0.14
CA SER A 94 16.38 6.88 1.19
C SER A 94 16.88 8.31 1.11
N ALA A 95 17.76 8.62 0.15
CA ALA A 95 18.28 9.96 -0.05
C ALA A 95 17.21 10.94 -0.57
N GLN A 96 16.39 10.53 -1.54
CA GLN A 96 15.38 11.40 -2.16
C GLN A 96 14.25 11.79 -1.20
N LEU A 97 13.80 10.85 -0.36
CA LEU A 97 12.67 11.06 0.54
C LEU A 97 13.09 11.26 2.00
N ASN A 98 14.39 11.35 2.27
CA ASN A 98 14.97 11.43 3.61
C ASN A 98 14.42 10.34 4.54
N LEU A 99 14.29 9.12 4.03
CA LEU A 99 13.78 7.96 4.76
C LEU A 99 14.93 7.21 5.42
N SER A 100 14.62 6.56 6.54
CA SER A 100 15.57 5.59 7.07
C SER A 100 15.80 4.49 6.04
N PRO A 101 17.04 4.01 5.94
CA PRO A 101 17.37 2.94 5.02
C PRO A 101 16.49 1.69 5.03
N ASN A 102 16.10 1.24 6.23
CA ASN A 102 15.24 0.08 6.40
C ASN A 102 13.84 0.34 5.83
N VAL A 103 13.33 1.56 5.97
CA VAL A 103 12.04 1.95 5.39
C VAL A 103 12.14 1.98 3.86
N ALA A 104 13.21 2.55 3.30
CA ALA A 104 13.42 2.57 1.85
C ALA A 104 13.53 1.15 1.26
N ALA A 105 14.24 0.26 1.95
CA ALA A 105 14.40 -1.14 1.57
C ALA A 105 13.05 -1.86 1.51
N VAL A 106 12.25 -1.74 2.57
CA VAL A 106 10.91 -2.30 2.67
C VAL A 106 9.99 -1.77 1.56
N LEU A 107 10.06 -0.48 1.23
CA LEU A 107 9.26 0.12 0.16
C LEU A 107 9.67 -0.43 -1.21
N CYS A 108 10.97 -0.49 -1.51
CA CYS A 108 11.49 -1.06 -2.76
C CYS A 108 11.20 -2.56 -2.93
N ALA A 109 10.92 -3.27 -1.83
CA ALA A 109 10.50 -4.67 -1.86
C ALA A 109 9.00 -4.82 -2.17
N ARG A 110 8.18 -3.79 -1.91
CA ARG A 110 6.73 -3.80 -2.18
C ARG A 110 6.38 -3.34 -3.58
N GLU A 111 7.11 -2.36 -4.10
CA GLU A 111 6.91 -1.83 -5.44
C GLU A 111 8.27 -1.60 -6.10
N GLU A 112 8.43 -2.14 -7.30
CA GLU A 112 9.67 -2.07 -8.07
C GLU A 112 9.77 -0.76 -8.85
N ASP A 113 8.61 -0.25 -9.29
CA ASP A 113 8.45 0.99 -10.02
C ASP A 113 8.55 2.20 -9.07
N HIS A 114 9.59 3.00 -9.27
CA HIS A 114 9.84 4.18 -8.44
C HIS A 114 8.69 5.19 -8.49
N GLN A 115 8.07 5.39 -9.66
CA GLN A 115 6.99 6.35 -9.80
C GLN A 115 5.73 5.88 -9.07
N LYS A 116 5.34 4.61 -9.23
CA LYS A 116 4.20 4.04 -8.49
C LYS A 116 4.39 4.09 -6.99
N LEU A 117 5.62 3.88 -6.52
CA LEU A 117 5.97 3.97 -5.11
C LEU A 117 5.81 5.40 -4.58
N LEU A 118 6.23 6.41 -5.35
CA LEU A 118 5.98 7.82 -5.01
C LEU A 118 4.49 8.16 -5.00
N GLU A 119 3.73 7.67 -5.98
CA GLU A 119 2.27 7.84 -6.04
C GLU A 119 1.56 7.17 -4.85
N PHE A 120 2.04 6.00 -4.41
CA PHE A 120 1.53 5.31 -3.22
C PHE A 120 1.80 6.10 -1.93
N LEU A 121 3.00 6.68 -1.79
CA LEU A 121 3.37 7.45 -0.59
C LEU A 121 2.70 8.84 -0.54
N ASN A 122 2.40 9.42 -1.69
CA ASN A 122 1.74 10.72 -1.80
C ASN A 122 0.56 10.65 -2.78
N PRO A 123 -0.52 9.93 -2.41
CA PRO A 123 -1.65 9.73 -3.30
C PRO A 123 -2.28 11.08 -3.63
N GLN A 124 -2.33 11.39 -4.92
CA GLN A 124 -3.15 12.49 -5.42
C GLN A 124 -4.56 11.95 -5.62
N TRP A 125 -5.56 12.54 -4.96
CA TRP A 125 -6.93 12.03 -5.01
C TRP A 125 -7.64 12.30 -6.34
N GLU A 126 -7.29 13.38 -7.03
CA GLU A 126 -7.98 13.80 -8.26
C GLU A 126 -8.01 12.71 -9.35
N PRO A 127 -6.89 12.05 -9.71
CA PRO A 127 -6.92 10.92 -10.65
C PRO A 127 -7.85 9.78 -10.20
N TYR A 128 -7.95 9.49 -8.90
CA TYR A 128 -8.82 8.44 -8.37
C TYR A 128 -10.29 8.84 -8.44
N LEU A 129 -10.62 10.10 -8.15
CA LEU A 129 -11.99 10.63 -8.30
C LEU A 129 -12.42 10.58 -9.78
N GLN A 130 -11.55 11.01 -10.69
CA GLN A 130 -11.79 10.92 -12.14
C GLN A 130 -11.91 9.47 -12.62
N ALA A 131 -11.13 8.55 -12.04
CA ALA A 131 -11.27 7.13 -12.31
C ALA A 131 -12.59 6.56 -11.79
N GLY A 132 -13.04 7.03 -10.62
CA GLY A 132 -14.33 6.67 -10.03
C GLY A 132 -15.50 6.99 -10.97
N LEU A 133 -15.45 8.10 -11.72
CA LEU A 133 -16.45 8.43 -12.75
C LEU A 133 -16.59 7.38 -13.86
N ARG A 134 -15.62 6.46 -14.00
CA ARG A 134 -15.67 5.33 -14.93
C ARG A 134 -16.32 4.08 -14.34
N LEU A 135 -16.70 4.08 -13.07
CA LEU A 135 -17.44 2.98 -12.46
C LEU A 135 -18.80 2.83 -13.19
N PRO A 136 -19.11 1.62 -13.69
CA PRO A 136 -20.38 1.39 -14.37
C PRO A 136 -21.57 1.80 -13.50
N GLY A 137 -22.51 2.55 -14.06
CA GLY A 137 -23.73 2.95 -13.39
C GLY A 137 -23.58 4.10 -12.37
N LEU A 138 -22.38 4.62 -12.11
CA LEU A 138 -22.18 5.67 -11.10
C LEU A 138 -22.93 6.97 -11.46
N LEU A 139 -22.84 7.42 -12.72
CA LEU A 139 -23.50 8.65 -13.16
C LEU A 139 -25.03 8.48 -13.18
N GLU A 140 -25.52 7.30 -13.55
CA GLU A 140 -26.93 6.94 -13.53
C GLU A 140 -27.46 6.91 -12.09
N ALA A 141 -26.75 6.26 -11.17
CA ALA A 141 -27.07 6.23 -9.74
C ALA A 141 -27.10 7.64 -9.14
N GLY A 142 -26.10 8.47 -9.46
CA GLY A 142 -26.06 9.86 -9.01
C GLY A 142 -27.26 10.69 -9.48
N LYS A 143 -27.74 10.49 -10.72
CA LYS A 143 -28.95 11.16 -11.22
C LYS A 143 -30.22 10.71 -10.49
N VAL A 144 -30.35 9.41 -10.23
CA VAL A 144 -31.49 8.84 -9.49
C VAL A 144 -31.51 9.39 -8.06
N LEU A 145 -30.36 9.40 -7.39
CA LEU A 145 -30.21 9.94 -6.05
C LEU A 145 -30.53 11.44 -5.99
N LEU A 146 -29.96 12.23 -6.91
CA LEU A 146 -30.21 13.67 -6.97
C LEU A 146 -31.70 13.98 -7.16
N ALA A 147 -32.37 13.28 -8.09
CA ALA A 147 -33.79 13.47 -8.32
C ALA A 147 -34.64 13.10 -7.08
N ALA A 148 -34.27 12.04 -6.35
CA ALA A 148 -34.96 11.65 -5.11
C ALA A 148 -34.78 12.70 -4.01
N LEU A 149 -33.57 13.24 -3.85
CA LEU A 149 -33.24 14.28 -2.88
C LEU A 149 -33.97 15.59 -3.19
N GLU A 150 -33.91 16.09 -4.44
CA GLU A 150 -34.58 17.33 -4.87
C GLU A 150 -36.10 17.29 -4.72
N GLN A 151 -36.69 16.09 -4.85
CA GLN A 151 -38.13 15.87 -4.71
C GLN A 151 -38.54 15.50 -3.27
N CYS A 152 -37.60 15.49 -2.31
CA CYS A 152 -37.81 15.05 -0.94
C CYS A 152 -38.53 13.69 -0.83
N GLN A 153 -38.16 12.75 -1.70
CA GLN A 153 -38.75 11.40 -1.68
C GLN A 153 -38.34 10.66 -0.38
N PRO A 154 -39.17 9.74 0.13
CA PRO A 154 -38.76 8.84 1.21
C PRO A 154 -37.64 7.91 0.74
N ILE A 155 -36.48 7.96 1.41
CA ILE A 155 -35.29 7.18 1.07
C ILE A 155 -34.98 6.24 2.25
N ALA A 156 -34.68 4.97 1.96
CA ALA A 156 -34.11 4.09 2.97
C ALA A 156 -32.62 3.89 2.68
N ASP A 157 -31.84 3.84 3.75
CA ASP A 157 -30.41 3.58 3.70
C ASP A 157 -30.12 2.28 4.44
N PHE A 158 -29.51 1.34 3.73
CA PHE A 158 -29.25 0.00 4.21
C PHE A 158 -27.77 -0.32 3.98
N HIS A 159 -27.02 -0.59 5.04
CA HIS A 159 -25.58 -0.81 4.89
C HIS A 159 -25.09 -1.91 5.82
N ASP A 160 -23.87 -2.38 5.59
CA ASP A 160 -23.27 -3.34 6.50
C ASP A 160 -22.99 -2.71 7.88
N LEU A 161 -22.81 -3.60 8.86
CA LEU A 161 -22.62 -3.29 10.27
C LEU A 161 -21.22 -2.87 10.64
N ASP A 162 -20.24 -3.13 9.77
CA ASP A 162 -18.85 -2.86 10.10
C ASP A 162 -18.50 -1.38 9.88
N CYS A 163 -17.22 -1.05 9.98
CA CYS A 163 -16.80 0.33 9.85
C CYS A 163 -17.03 0.88 8.43
N ASP A 164 -16.93 0.07 7.39
CA ASP A 164 -17.04 0.55 6.00
C ASP A 164 -18.52 0.79 5.65
N GLY A 165 -19.40 -0.16 5.98
CA GLY A 165 -20.85 0.01 5.88
C GLY A 165 -21.38 1.21 6.67
N LYS A 166 -20.98 1.40 7.93
CA LYS A 166 -21.39 2.58 8.72
C LYS A 166 -20.91 3.90 8.12
N MET A 167 -19.75 3.90 7.46
CA MET A 167 -19.26 5.09 6.76
C MET A 167 -20.09 5.40 5.52
N CYS A 168 -20.63 4.40 4.83
CA CYS A 168 -21.59 4.60 3.74
C CYS A 168 -22.81 5.37 4.24
N GLY A 169 -23.42 4.93 5.35
CA GLY A 169 -24.60 5.59 5.89
C GLY A 169 -24.32 7.01 6.39
N ALA A 170 -23.20 7.22 7.09
CA ALA A 170 -22.78 8.54 7.53
C ALA A 170 -22.55 9.52 6.35
N GLN A 171 -21.92 9.05 5.27
CA GLN A 171 -21.72 9.86 4.05
C GLN A 171 -23.05 10.22 3.40
N PHE A 172 -23.98 9.27 3.29
CA PHE A 172 -25.29 9.55 2.74
C PHE A 172 -26.07 10.54 3.60
N GLN A 173 -26.04 10.39 4.91
CA GLN A 173 -26.71 11.33 5.83
C GLN A 173 -26.18 12.76 5.66
N ILE A 174 -24.86 12.95 5.56
CA ILE A 174 -24.27 14.28 5.31
C ILE A 174 -24.80 14.87 3.99
N VAL A 175 -24.90 14.07 2.94
CA VAL A 175 -25.48 14.51 1.66
C VAL A 175 -26.96 14.84 1.84
N ALA A 176 -27.77 13.96 2.43
CA ALA A 176 -29.20 14.19 2.62
C ALA A 176 -29.51 15.43 3.46
N GLU A 177 -28.72 15.71 4.50
CA GLU A 177 -28.81 16.92 5.31
C GLU A 177 -28.52 18.18 4.48
N ALA A 178 -27.53 18.14 3.60
CA ALA A 178 -27.21 19.26 2.71
C ALA A 178 -28.35 19.61 1.74
N PHE A 179 -29.23 18.65 1.44
CA PHE A 179 -30.40 18.83 0.58
C PHE A 179 -31.71 19.12 1.34
N GLY A 180 -31.67 19.34 2.66
CA GLY A 180 -32.84 19.78 3.43
C GLY A 180 -33.66 18.68 4.08
N SER A 181 -33.02 17.56 4.42
CA SER A 181 -33.57 16.43 5.19
C SER A 181 -34.60 15.59 4.43
N ALA A 182 -34.11 14.69 3.58
CA ALA A 182 -34.89 13.52 3.17
C ALA A 182 -35.23 12.68 4.43
N GLN A 183 -36.42 12.05 4.45
CA GLN A 183 -36.71 11.04 5.46
C GLN A 183 -35.83 9.82 5.17
N VAL A 184 -34.71 9.71 5.87
CA VAL A 184 -33.80 8.58 5.78
C VAL A 184 -34.14 7.58 6.87
N MET A 185 -34.60 6.40 6.47
CA MET A 185 -34.70 5.26 7.37
C MET A 185 -33.38 4.49 7.33
N GLU A 186 -32.49 4.76 8.29
CA GLU A 186 -31.27 3.98 8.50
C GLU A 186 -31.64 2.61 9.08
N ARG A 187 -31.14 1.55 8.47
CA ARG A 187 -31.37 0.18 8.93
C ARG A 187 -30.12 -0.67 8.79
N GLU A 188 -29.83 -1.35 9.88
CA GLU A 188 -28.80 -2.36 10.01
C GLU A 188 -29.46 -3.75 10.16
N TRP A 189 -28.82 -4.81 9.66
CA TRP A 189 -29.25 -6.19 9.92
C TRP A 189 -28.72 -6.66 11.28
N ASP A 190 -29.36 -7.64 11.93
CA ASP A 190 -28.87 -8.15 13.22
C ASP A 190 -27.87 -9.29 13.03
N ARG A 191 -26.59 -9.03 13.35
CA ARG A 191 -25.50 -10.01 13.21
C ARG A 191 -25.69 -11.31 13.97
N GLN A 192 -26.43 -11.28 15.07
CA GLN A 192 -26.61 -12.44 15.94
C GLN A 192 -27.80 -13.29 15.53
N THR A 193 -28.84 -12.68 14.95
CA THR A 193 -30.13 -13.34 14.74
C THR A 193 -30.51 -13.48 13.27
N GLN A 194 -29.84 -12.76 12.36
CA GLN A 194 -30.15 -12.73 10.95
C GLN A 194 -28.96 -13.19 10.10
N HIS A 195 -29.25 -13.63 8.89
CA HIS A 195 -28.21 -13.90 7.90
C HIS A 195 -27.75 -12.57 7.30
N HIS A 196 -26.47 -12.46 6.93
CA HIS A 196 -25.95 -11.28 6.24
C HIS A 196 -26.78 -11.00 4.97
N GLY A 197 -27.15 -9.74 4.76
CA GLY A 197 -27.95 -9.34 3.60
C GLY A 197 -29.27 -8.65 3.94
N ILE A 198 -29.92 -8.18 2.88
CA ILE A 198 -31.24 -7.57 2.94
C ILE A 198 -32.27 -8.62 3.38
N GLN A 199 -32.95 -8.37 4.51
CA GLN A 199 -33.95 -9.30 5.03
C GLN A 199 -35.26 -9.21 4.23
N PRO A 200 -35.92 -10.35 3.90
CA PRO A 200 -37.20 -10.32 3.20
C PRO A 200 -38.28 -9.51 3.92
N GLY A 201 -38.35 -9.58 5.25
CA GLY A 201 -39.30 -8.82 6.05
C GLY A 201 -39.05 -7.30 6.00
N TRP A 202 -37.80 -6.88 5.84
CA TRP A 202 -37.48 -5.47 5.64
C TRP A 202 -37.95 -4.96 4.28
N VAL A 203 -37.87 -5.78 3.23
CA VAL A 203 -38.42 -5.41 1.91
C VAL A 203 -39.92 -5.13 2.01
N ASP A 204 -40.66 -5.96 2.76
CA ASP A 204 -42.08 -5.74 3.02
C ASP A 204 -42.34 -4.43 3.76
N GLU A 205 -41.54 -4.14 4.79
CA GLU A 205 -41.61 -2.90 5.55
C GLU A 205 -41.33 -1.67 4.68
N ALA A 206 -40.31 -1.72 3.82
CA ALA A 206 -39.97 -0.61 2.91
C ALA A 206 -41.12 -0.30 1.94
N ILE A 207 -41.74 -1.34 1.37
CA ILE A 207 -42.91 -1.21 0.49
C ILE A 207 -44.09 -0.62 1.26
N ALA A 208 -44.38 -1.13 2.45
CA ALA A 208 -45.51 -0.67 3.28
C ALA A 208 -45.36 0.79 3.73
N ASN A 209 -44.13 1.25 3.98
CA ASN A 209 -43.84 2.63 4.39
C ASN A 209 -43.73 3.60 3.20
N GLY A 210 -43.91 3.14 1.96
CA GLY A 210 -43.88 4.01 0.78
C GLY A 210 -42.50 4.55 0.43
N ILE A 211 -41.44 3.81 0.78
CA ILE A 211 -40.07 4.12 0.35
C ILE A 211 -40.00 4.18 -1.17
N ARG A 212 -39.27 5.16 -1.71
CA ARG A 212 -39.15 5.39 -3.17
C ARG A 212 -37.76 5.11 -3.71
N LEU A 213 -36.75 5.22 -2.86
CA LEU A 213 -35.37 4.88 -3.16
C LEU A 213 -34.77 4.10 -1.99
N VAL A 214 -34.07 3.02 -2.30
CA VAL A 214 -33.20 2.29 -1.38
C VAL A 214 -31.75 2.49 -1.80
N LEU A 215 -30.92 2.94 -0.88
CA LEU A 215 -29.47 2.92 -1.02
C LEU A 215 -28.94 1.71 -0.25
N VAL A 216 -28.08 0.93 -0.91
CA VAL A 216 -27.41 -0.21 -0.32
C VAL A 216 -25.90 0.01 -0.37
N GLY A 217 -25.25 0.10 0.80
CA GLY A 217 -23.82 0.38 0.92
C GLY A 217 -23.04 -0.78 1.54
N ASP A 218 -21.90 -1.12 0.96
CA ASP A 218 -20.99 -2.18 1.46
C ASP A 218 -21.64 -3.58 1.56
N MET A 219 -22.73 -3.78 0.82
CA MET A 219 -23.41 -5.06 0.71
C MET A 219 -24.40 -5.03 -0.46
N GLY A 220 -25.11 -6.14 -0.68
CA GLY A 220 -26.23 -6.21 -1.63
C GLY A 220 -25.94 -6.97 -2.92
N THR A 221 -24.67 -7.22 -3.27
CA THR A 221 -24.31 -8.04 -4.44
C THR A 221 -24.92 -9.44 -4.41
N GLY A 222 -25.15 -10.01 -3.22
CA GLY A 222 -25.81 -11.31 -3.03
C GLY A 222 -27.35 -11.26 -2.89
N ASN A 223 -27.98 -10.09 -2.99
CA ASN A 223 -29.40 -9.88 -2.63
C ASN A 223 -30.33 -9.68 -3.84
N ALA A 224 -30.02 -10.32 -4.97
CA ALA A 224 -30.77 -10.16 -6.23
C ALA A 224 -32.29 -10.38 -6.08
N THR A 225 -32.73 -11.37 -5.29
CA THR A 225 -34.16 -11.64 -5.06
C THR A 225 -34.86 -10.50 -4.33
N GLN A 226 -34.23 -9.95 -3.28
CA GLN A 226 -34.77 -8.83 -2.51
C GLN A 226 -34.79 -7.55 -3.33
N ILE A 227 -33.70 -7.27 -4.06
CA ILE A 227 -33.59 -6.12 -4.96
C ILE A 227 -34.69 -6.19 -6.03
N LYS A 228 -34.86 -7.36 -6.67
CA LYS A 228 -35.92 -7.55 -7.66
C LYS A 228 -37.31 -7.26 -7.07
N ARG A 229 -37.58 -7.72 -5.85
CA ARG A 229 -38.88 -7.49 -5.20
C ARG A 229 -39.15 -6.01 -4.93
N LEU A 230 -38.14 -5.24 -4.51
CA LEU A 230 -38.24 -3.78 -4.38
C LEU A 230 -38.54 -3.11 -5.73
N MET A 231 -37.80 -3.50 -6.77
CA MET A 231 -37.97 -2.96 -8.11
C MET A 231 -39.34 -3.29 -8.71
N ASP A 232 -39.83 -4.53 -8.53
CA ASP A 232 -41.17 -4.96 -8.97
C ASP A 232 -42.29 -4.18 -8.25
N ALA A 233 -42.01 -3.64 -7.06
CA ALA A 233 -42.90 -2.76 -6.31
C ALA A 233 -42.77 -1.26 -6.70
N GLY A 234 -41.91 -0.94 -7.68
CA GLY A 234 -41.70 0.44 -8.16
C GLY A 234 -40.73 1.27 -7.31
N ILE A 235 -39.92 0.62 -6.46
CA ILE A 235 -38.88 1.25 -5.65
C ILE A 235 -37.56 1.20 -6.41
N ALA A 236 -36.90 2.35 -6.56
CA ALA A 236 -35.55 2.40 -7.13
C ALA A 236 -34.54 1.84 -6.12
N VAL A 237 -33.52 1.13 -6.59
CA VAL A 237 -32.46 0.58 -5.74
C VAL A 237 -31.11 0.95 -6.33
N ILE A 238 -30.23 1.52 -5.52
CA ILE A 238 -28.83 1.75 -5.84
C ILE A 238 -28.00 0.86 -4.93
N VAL A 239 -27.13 0.04 -5.51
CA VAL A 239 -26.20 -0.82 -4.76
C VAL A 239 -24.77 -0.36 -5.03
N THR A 240 -24.05 -0.02 -3.98
CA THR A 240 -22.61 0.28 -3.99
C THR A 240 -21.92 -0.72 -3.09
N ASP A 241 -21.22 -1.68 -3.69
CA ASP A 241 -20.63 -2.80 -3.00
C ASP A 241 -19.30 -3.18 -3.68
N HIS A 242 -18.38 -3.71 -2.89
CA HIS A 242 -17.04 -4.12 -3.33
C HIS A 242 -16.73 -5.59 -3.02
N HIS A 243 -17.70 -6.32 -2.45
CA HIS A 243 -17.62 -7.76 -2.24
C HIS A 243 -17.56 -8.54 -3.56
N GLU A 244 -16.99 -9.74 -3.50
CA GLU A 244 -16.90 -10.62 -4.66
C GLU A 244 -18.31 -11.08 -5.10
N VAL A 245 -18.62 -10.89 -6.38
CA VAL A 245 -19.88 -11.35 -6.95
C VAL A 245 -19.78 -12.85 -7.20
N SER A 246 -20.63 -13.63 -6.53
CA SER A 246 -20.69 -15.08 -6.75
C SER A 246 -20.99 -15.40 -8.23
N SER A 247 -20.23 -16.33 -8.80
CA SER A 247 -20.32 -16.74 -10.21
C SER A 247 -21.71 -17.26 -10.60
N ASP A 248 -22.47 -17.79 -9.63
CA ASP A 248 -23.81 -18.34 -9.87
C ASP A 248 -24.88 -17.26 -10.10
N GLN A 249 -24.53 -15.97 -9.90
CA GLN A 249 -25.43 -14.83 -10.09
C GLN A 249 -25.09 -13.97 -11.31
N ILE A 250 -24.08 -14.33 -12.09
CA ILE A 250 -23.74 -13.65 -13.35
C ILE A 250 -24.66 -14.17 -14.46
N SER A 251 -25.88 -13.66 -14.54
CA SER A 251 -26.63 -13.76 -15.80
C SER A 251 -25.96 -12.88 -16.84
N SER A 252 -25.68 -13.44 -18.02
CA SER A 252 -25.12 -12.71 -19.16
C SER A 252 -25.90 -11.41 -19.41
N PRO A 253 -25.23 -10.28 -19.71
CA PRO A 253 -25.94 -9.05 -20.05
C PRO A 253 -26.78 -9.29 -21.31
N THR A 254 -28.10 -9.17 -21.18
CA THR A 254 -29.04 -9.07 -22.31
C THR A 254 -29.08 -7.67 -22.85
#